data_AF-A0A7R9KPE2-F1
#
_entry.id   AF-A0A7R9KPE2-F1
#
_cell.length_a   1.000
_cell.length_b   1.000
_cell.length_c   1.000
_cell.angle_alpha   90.00
_cell.angle_beta   90.00
_cell.angle_gamma   90.00
#
_symmetry.space_group_name_H-M   'P 1'
#
loop_
_entity.id
_entity.type
_entity.pdbx_description
1 polymer ?
#
loop_
_entity_poly.entity_id
_entity_poly.type
_entity_poly.pdbx_seq_one_letter_code
_entity_poly.pdbx_strand_id
1 'polypeptide(L)'
;MFSHHDFRGSNIMVTEPDDEILFCDLEYSAYGWRGFDFGTILVEWGRTFSEFGKSEKDIQKYPNDETIKGLLKIYVEESIRLLGPKFANNPVNSIDHILREAKLFSLAAIMFLVVFSIKNDVSDGISLPIDKKLFMQWGENAYEGYFYMKEMFGFQ
;
A
#
# COMPACT_ATOMS: atom_id res chain seq x y z
N MET A 1 8.98 -0.34 12.16
CA MET A 1 9.69 -1.60 11.79
C MET A 1 10.38 -1.38 10.46
N PHE A 2 11.23 -2.30 9.99
CA PHE A 2 11.70 -2.23 8.60
C PHE A 2 10.52 -2.57 7.69
N SER A 3 10.24 -1.70 6.72
CA SER A 3 9.06 -1.73 5.88
C SER A 3 9.45 -1.62 4.40
N HIS A 4 8.65 -2.22 3.53
CA HIS A 4 8.90 -2.28 2.08
C HIS A 4 8.57 -0.96 1.39
N HIS A 5 7.48 -0.34 1.82
CA HIS A 5 6.83 0.85 1.25
C HIS A 5 6.25 0.73 -0.17
N ASP A 6 6.53 -0.35 -0.89
CA ASP A 6 6.04 -0.59 -2.26
C ASP A 6 5.51 -2.02 -2.49
N PHE A 7 4.54 -2.45 -1.69
CA PHE A 7 3.90 -3.77 -1.82
C PHE A 7 2.94 -3.83 -3.01
N ARG A 8 3.52 -3.86 -4.22
CA ARG A 8 2.81 -4.07 -5.48
C ARG A 8 2.82 -5.53 -5.88
N GLY A 9 1.82 -5.95 -6.66
CA GLY A 9 1.79 -7.32 -7.21
C GLY A 9 3.03 -7.66 -8.04
N SER A 10 3.66 -6.68 -8.70
CA SER A 10 4.92 -6.85 -9.42
C SER A 10 6.14 -7.11 -8.52
N ASN A 11 6.05 -6.77 -7.24
CA ASN A 11 7.12 -6.87 -6.25
C ASN A 11 6.93 -8.08 -5.32
N ILE A 12 5.93 -8.93 -5.62
CA ILE A 12 5.63 -10.17 -4.91
C ILE A 12 5.76 -11.31 -5.92
N MET A 13 6.81 -12.10 -5.77
CA MET A 13 7.08 -13.25 -6.62
C MET A 13 6.58 -14.54 -5.95
N VAL A 14 6.14 -15.49 -6.76
CA VAL A 14 5.86 -16.86 -6.34
C VAL A 14 6.90 -17.75 -7.01
N THR A 15 7.69 -18.48 -6.24
CA THR A 15 8.73 -19.36 -6.77
C THR A 15 8.14 -20.66 -7.29
N GLU A 16 8.68 -21.20 -8.37
CA GLU A 16 8.44 -22.60 -8.76
C GLU A 16 9.63 -23.47 -8.34
N PRO A 17 9.41 -24.72 -7.87
CA PRO A 17 8.13 -25.43 -7.78
C PRO A 17 7.41 -25.28 -6.42
N ASP A 18 8.01 -24.59 -5.46
CA ASP A 18 7.61 -24.66 -4.05
C ASP A 18 6.53 -23.65 -3.63
N ASP A 19 6.06 -22.81 -4.56
CA ASP A 19 5.07 -21.75 -4.34
C ASP A 19 5.43 -20.79 -3.19
N GLU A 20 6.73 -20.61 -2.89
CA GLU A 20 7.18 -19.66 -1.87
C GLU A 20 6.95 -18.22 -2.32
N ILE A 21 6.51 -17.39 -1.37
CA ILE A 21 6.29 -15.96 -1.61
C ILE A 21 7.59 -15.20 -1.28
N LEU A 22 8.14 -14.51 -2.28
CA LEU A 22 9.31 -13.65 -2.13
C LEU A 22 8.96 -12.19 -2.41
N PHE A 23 9.41 -11.29 -1.53
CA PHE A 23 9.32 -9.85 -1.74
C PHE A 23 10.63 -9.33 -2.34
N CYS A 24 10.55 -8.51 -3.39
CA CYS A 24 11.70 -7.94 -4.08
C CYS A 24 11.49 -6.45 -4.35
N ASP A 25 12.52 -5.79 -4.91
CA ASP A 25 12.50 -4.35 -5.20
C ASP A 25 12.40 -3.46 -3.94
N LEU A 26 13.43 -3.57 -3.10
CA LEU A 26 13.52 -2.87 -1.81
C LEU A 26 13.98 -1.41 -1.94
N GLU A 27 13.82 -0.76 -3.08
CA GLU A 27 14.37 0.59 -3.34
C GLU A 27 13.76 1.69 -2.44
N TYR A 28 12.50 1.52 -2.03
CA TYR A 28 11.80 2.41 -1.09
C TYR A 28 11.84 1.92 0.36
N SER A 29 12.47 0.77 0.62
CA SER A 29 12.43 0.15 1.94
C SER A 29 13.19 0.98 2.98
N ALA A 30 12.55 1.21 4.12
CA ALA A 30 13.15 1.94 5.22
C ALA A 30 12.46 1.60 6.56
N TYR A 31 13.04 2.08 7.66
CA TYR A 31 12.35 2.02 8.94
C TYR A 31 11.16 2.99 8.95
N GLY A 32 9.97 2.44 9.14
CA GLY A 32 8.73 3.20 9.08
C GLY A 32 7.58 2.59 9.87
N TRP A 33 6.39 3.11 9.59
CA TRP A 33 5.14 2.62 10.15
C TRP A 33 4.65 1.42 9.33
N ARG A 34 4.38 0.28 9.98
CA ARG A 34 3.84 -0.91 9.30
C ARG A 34 2.55 -0.64 8.54
N GLY A 35 1.79 0.35 9.01
CA GLY A 35 0.56 0.79 8.35
C GLY A 35 0.81 1.19 6.90
N PHE A 36 2.00 1.70 6.55
CA PHE A 36 2.34 2.04 5.17
C PHE A 36 2.38 0.81 4.28
N ASP A 37 3.01 -0.28 4.72
CA ASP A 37 3.04 -1.54 3.96
C ASP A 37 1.64 -2.11 3.73
N PHE A 38 0.84 -2.21 4.80
CA PHE A 38 -0.55 -2.63 4.67
C PHE A 38 -1.36 -1.66 3.81
N GLY A 39 -1.13 -0.36 3.99
CA GLY A 39 -1.80 0.68 3.24
C GLY A 39 -1.57 0.56 1.74
N THR A 40 -0.34 0.26 1.32
CA THR A 40 0.01 -0.02 -0.07
C THR A 40 -0.63 -1.31 -0.57
N ILE A 41 -0.62 -2.40 0.22
CA ILE A 41 -1.32 -3.66 -0.13
C ILE A 41 -2.80 -3.39 -0.44
N LEU A 42 -3.45 -2.53 0.36
CA LEU A 42 -4.86 -2.18 0.17
C LEU A 42 -5.12 -1.38 -1.11
N VAL A 43 -4.23 -0.43 -1.45
CA VAL A 43 -4.34 0.39 -2.67
C VAL A 43 -4.04 -0.43 -3.93
N GLU A 44 -3.17 -1.42 -3.83
CA GLU A 44 -2.74 -2.26 -4.96
C GLU A 44 -3.58 -3.55 -5.08
N TRP A 45 -4.58 -3.73 -4.21
CA TRP A 45 -5.37 -4.96 -4.13
C TRP A 45 -6.11 -5.26 -5.43
N GLY A 46 -5.74 -6.39 -6.07
CA GLY A 46 -6.35 -6.82 -7.33
C GLY A 46 -6.11 -5.88 -8.52
N ARG A 47 -5.23 -4.88 -8.36
CA ARG A 47 -4.88 -3.92 -9.41
C ARG A 47 -4.06 -4.60 -10.49
N THR A 48 -4.38 -4.33 -11.74
CA THR A 48 -3.60 -4.80 -12.89
C THR A 48 -2.66 -3.71 -13.39
N PHE A 49 -1.67 -4.08 -14.18
CA PHE A 49 -0.75 -3.11 -14.81
C PHE A 49 -1.49 -2.07 -15.67
N SER A 50 -2.60 -2.42 -16.33
CA SER A 50 -3.38 -1.49 -17.15
C SER A 50 -4.24 -0.51 -16.33
N GLU A 51 -4.33 -0.71 -15.03
CA GLU A 51 -5.02 0.17 -14.08
C GLU A 51 -4.05 1.11 -13.36
N PHE A 52 -2.76 1.02 -13.67
CA PHE A 52 -1.76 1.94 -13.15
C PHE A 52 -2.11 3.39 -13.50
N GLY A 53 -2.06 4.26 -12.49
CA GLY A 53 -2.35 5.68 -12.66
C GLY A 53 -3.83 6.06 -12.80
N LYS A 54 -4.77 5.10 -12.74
CA LYS A 54 -6.21 5.39 -12.62
C LYS A 54 -6.60 5.74 -11.18
N SER A 55 -7.72 6.43 -11.00
CA SER A 55 -8.22 6.78 -9.67
C SER A 55 -8.79 5.56 -8.95
N GLU A 56 -8.65 5.52 -7.62
CA GLU A 56 -9.30 4.49 -6.79
C GLU A 56 -10.83 4.52 -6.93
N LYS A 57 -11.39 5.70 -7.24
CA LYS A 57 -12.81 5.88 -7.56
C LYS A 57 -13.24 5.11 -8.81
N ASP A 58 -12.34 4.94 -9.78
CA ASP A 58 -12.64 4.24 -11.03
C ASP A 58 -12.38 2.74 -10.91
N ILE A 59 -11.38 2.35 -10.13
CA ILE A 59 -10.99 0.94 -9.98
C ILE A 59 -11.94 0.21 -9.02
N GLN A 60 -12.23 0.80 -7.86
CA GLN A 60 -13.13 0.24 -6.83
C GLN A 60 -12.84 -1.23 -6.43
N LYS A 61 -11.57 -1.64 -6.40
CA LYS A 61 -11.14 -3.02 -6.06
C LYS A 61 -10.75 -3.21 -4.59
N TYR A 62 -10.99 -2.20 -3.76
CA TYR A 62 -10.64 -2.24 -2.35
C TYR A 62 -11.28 -3.46 -1.64
N PRO A 63 -10.49 -4.27 -0.90
CA PRO A 63 -11.01 -5.46 -0.24
C PRO A 63 -11.91 -5.09 0.93
N ASN A 64 -12.94 -5.89 1.21
CA ASN A 64 -13.75 -5.67 2.41
C ASN A 64 -12.93 -5.90 3.69
N ASP A 65 -13.37 -5.30 4.80
CA ASP A 65 -12.67 -5.35 6.08
C ASP A 65 -12.41 -6.79 6.58
N GLU A 66 -13.33 -7.73 6.33
CA GLU A 66 -13.15 -9.12 6.77
C GLU A 66 -12.02 -9.83 6.01
N THR A 67 -11.85 -9.53 4.73
CA THR A 67 -10.72 -10.02 3.92
C THR A 67 -9.40 -9.49 4.48
N ILE A 68 -9.34 -8.19 4.79
CA ILE A 68 -8.15 -7.55 5.36
C ILE A 68 -7.84 -8.13 6.73
N LYS A 69 -8.85 -8.29 7.60
CA LYS A 69 -8.69 -8.91 8.91
C LYS A 69 -8.14 -10.33 8.82
N GLY A 70 -8.46 -11.08 7.77
CA GLY A 70 -7.86 -12.38 7.48
C GLY A 70 -6.34 -12.30 7.33
N LEU A 71 -5.85 -11.38 6.49
CA LEU A 71 -4.41 -11.12 6.34
C LEU A 71 -3.76 -10.64 7.65
N LEU A 72 -4.42 -9.73 8.37
CA LEU A 72 -3.90 -9.17 9.62
C LEU A 72 -3.80 -10.22 10.74
N LYS A 73 -4.71 -11.20 10.78
CA LYS A 73 -4.63 -12.33 11.71
C LYS A 73 -3.34 -13.11 11.50
N ILE A 74 -3.04 -13.48 10.26
CA ILE A 74 -1.80 -14.20 9.89
C ILE A 74 -0.57 -13.39 10.33
N TYR A 75 -0.54 -12.09 10.02
CA TYR A 75 0.56 -11.21 10.44
C TYR A 75 0.72 -11.16 11.97
N VAL A 76 -0.39 -11.03 12.72
CA VAL A 76 -0.35 -10.97 14.18
C VAL A 76 0.11 -12.30 14.77
N GLU A 77 -0.41 -13.43 14.27
CA GLU A 77 -0.02 -14.78 14.70
C GLU A 77 1.48 -15.03 14.48
N GLU A 78 1.98 -14.73 13.28
CA GLU A 78 3.41 -14.87 12.97
C GLU A 78 4.28 -13.89 13.77
N SER A 79 3.80 -12.66 14.00
CA SER A 79 4.50 -11.69 14.85
C SER A 79 4.56 -12.16 16.31
N ILE A 80 3.50 -12.78 16.83
CA ILE A 80 3.50 -13.40 18.16
C ILE A 80 4.49 -14.57 18.22
N ARG A 81 4.51 -15.42 17.18
CA ARG A 81 5.44 -16.55 17.09
C ARG A 81 6.90 -16.09 17.12
N LEU A 82 7.23 -14.99 16.42
CA LEU A 82 8.60 -14.48 16.29
C LEU A 82 9.03 -13.54 17.43
N LEU A 83 8.13 -12.68 17.91
CA LEU A 83 8.43 -11.59 18.86
C LEU A 83 7.92 -11.87 20.28
N GLY A 84 7.11 -12.92 20.46
CA GLY A 84 6.65 -13.42 21.74
C GLY A 84 5.62 -12.54 22.45
N PRO A 85 5.45 -12.75 23.78
CA PRO A 85 4.36 -12.15 24.56
C PRO A 85 4.35 -10.61 24.58
N LYS A 86 5.52 -9.96 24.40
CA LYS A 86 5.59 -8.50 24.36
C LYS A 86 4.80 -7.92 23.18
N PHE A 87 4.82 -8.60 22.04
CA PHE A 87 4.00 -8.22 20.89
C PHE A 87 2.53 -8.52 21.17
N ALA A 88 2.21 -9.74 21.65
CA ALA A 88 0.84 -10.17 21.93
C ALA A 88 0.09 -9.23 22.89
N ASN A 89 0.77 -8.76 23.94
CA ASN A 89 0.15 -7.99 25.02
C ASN A 89 0.07 -6.48 24.73
N ASN A 90 0.60 -6.01 23.60
CA ASN A 90 0.54 -4.59 23.27
C ASN A 90 -0.77 -4.27 22.52
N PRO A 91 -1.66 -3.40 23.05
CA PRO A 91 -2.96 -3.12 22.45
C PRO A 91 -2.89 -2.53 21.04
N VAL A 92 -1.77 -1.88 20.67
CA VAL A 92 -1.56 -1.40 19.30
C VAL A 92 -1.46 -2.55 18.30
N ASN A 93 -1.20 -3.79 18.73
CA ASN A 93 -1.13 -4.96 17.87
C ASN A 93 -2.47 -5.69 17.71
N SER A 94 -3.56 -5.11 18.22
CA SER A 94 -4.91 -5.63 17.96
C SER A 94 -5.26 -5.47 16.48
N ILE A 95 -6.03 -6.42 15.95
CA ILE A 95 -6.43 -6.46 14.53
C ILE A 95 -7.14 -5.17 14.12
N ASP A 96 -8.07 -4.67 14.94
CA ASP A 96 -8.84 -3.45 14.63
C ASP A 96 -7.96 -2.20 14.62
N HIS A 97 -6.94 -2.15 15.49
CA HIS A 97 -5.98 -1.06 15.48
C HIS A 97 -5.13 -1.08 14.21
N ILE A 98 -4.62 -2.25 13.82
CA ILE A 98 -3.82 -2.41 12.60
C ILE A 98 -4.66 -2.13 11.35
N LEU A 99 -5.93 -2.54 11.33
CA LEU A 99 -6.85 -2.22 10.23
C LEU A 99 -7.05 -0.72 10.08
N ARG A 100 -7.20 0.00 11.21
CA ARG A 100 -7.29 1.47 11.19
C ARG A 100 -5.99 2.13 10.74
N GLU A 101 -4.84 1.61 11.18
CA GLU A 101 -3.53 2.04 10.66
C GLU A 101 -3.47 1.86 9.14
N ALA A 102 -3.78 0.66 8.64
CA ALA A 102 -3.73 0.35 7.21
C ALA A 102 -4.59 1.31 6.39
N LYS A 103 -5.84 1.55 6.80
CA LYS A 103 -6.74 2.52 6.14
C LYS A 103 -6.19 3.93 6.13
N LEU A 104 -5.67 4.41 7.27
CA LEU A 104 -5.07 5.74 7.36
C LEU A 104 -3.87 5.87 6.43
N PHE A 105 -3.01 4.85 6.42
CA PHE A 105 -1.79 4.86 5.64
C PHE A 105 -2.02 4.56 4.15
N SER A 106 -3.13 3.94 3.74
CA SER A 106 -3.57 3.93 2.34
C SER A 106 -3.78 5.35 1.82
N LEU A 107 -4.37 6.24 2.62
CA LEU A 107 -4.49 7.64 2.25
C LEU A 107 -3.12 8.32 2.10
N ALA A 108 -2.16 7.97 2.98
CA ALA A 108 -0.79 8.47 2.88
C ALA A 108 -0.08 7.93 1.62
N ALA A 109 -0.26 6.66 1.28
CA ALA A 109 0.27 6.05 0.06
C ALA A 109 -0.28 6.70 -1.21
N ILE A 110 -1.59 7.02 -1.23
CA ILE A 110 -2.20 7.76 -2.35
C ILE A 110 -1.60 9.17 -2.45
N MET A 111 -1.43 9.88 -1.33
CA MET A 111 -0.78 11.20 -1.34
C MET A 111 0.70 11.14 -1.77
N PHE A 112 1.40 10.05 -1.45
CA PHE A 112 2.73 9.80 -1.99
C PHE A 112 2.70 9.75 -3.53
N LEU A 113 1.71 9.09 -4.14
CA LEU A 113 1.57 9.06 -5.61
C LEU A 113 1.32 10.45 -6.21
N VAL A 114 0.58 11.33 -5.52
CA VAL A 114 0.39 12.73 -5.94
C VAL A 114 1.73 13.46 -5.98
N VAL A 115 2.48 13.40 -4.88
CA VAL A 115 3.79 14.07 -4.79
C VAL A 115 4.81 13.45 -5.75
N PHE A 116 4.78 12.13 -5.91
CA PHE A 116 5.60 11.40 -6.87
C PHE A 116 5.32 11.88 -8.31
N SER A 117 4.05 12.07 -8.65
CA SER A 117 3.63 12.56 -9.97
C SER A 117 4.15 13.98 -10.23
N ILE A 118 3.98 14.89 -9.26
CA ILE A 118 4.48 16.26 -9.34
C ILE A 118 6.01 16.27 -9.48
N LYS A 119 6.71 15.47 -8.66
CA LYS A 119 8.18 15.35 -8.72
C LYS A 119 8.64 14.93 -10.12
N ASN A 120 7.98 13.95 -10.74
CA ASN A 120 8.39 13.44 -12.05
C ASN A 120 8.03 14.39 -13.21
N ASP A 121 7.02 15.24 -13.06
CA ASP A 121 6.74 16.31 -14.03
C ASP A 121 7.87 17.37 -14.05
N VAL A 122 8.32 17.80 -12.86
CA VAL A 122 9.31 18.87 -12.72
C VAL A 122 10.77 18.39 -12.78
N SER A 123 11.02 17.09 -12.59
CA SER A 123 12.38 16.54 -12.63
C SER A 123 12.81 16.26 -14.06
N ASP A 124 13.82 16.97 -14.55
CA ASP A 124 14.42 16.69 -15.86
C ASP A 124 15.37 15.47 -15.86
N GLY A 125 15.54 14.80 -14.70
CA GLY A 125 16.57 13.79 -14.46
C GLY A 125 16.13 12.33 -14.31
N ILE A 126 14.82 12.03 -14.36
CA ILE A 126 14.33 10.64 -14.37
C ILE A 126 13.75 10.39 -15.77
N SER A 127 14.60 9.93 -16.67
CA SER A 127 14.25 9.61 -18.06
C SER A 127 13.45 8.32 -18.15
N LEU A 128 12.32 8.23 -17.44
CA LEU A 128 11.30 7.25 -17.82
C LEU A 128 10.69 7.76 -19.12
N PRO A 129 10.51 6.91 -20.16
CA PRO A 129 9.94 7.30 -21.45
C PRO A 129 8.42 7.47 -21.34
N ILE A 130 7.98 8.19 -20.32
CA ILE A 130 6.59 8.43 -19.94
C ILE A 130 6.32 9.92 -20.18
N ASP A 131 5.22 10.22 -20.88
CA ASP A 131 4.78 11.59 -21.13
C ASP A 131 4.57 12.33 -19.80
N LYS A 132 5.21 13.50 -19.61
CA LYS A 132 5.04 14.34 -18.41
C LYS A 132 3.57 14.67 -18.14
N LYS A 133 2.77 14.86 -19.19
CA LYS A 133 1.31 15.07 -19.06
C LYS A 133 0.61 13.86 -18.43
N LEU A 134 1.09 12.65 -18.72
CA LEU A 134 0.54 11.43 -18.15
C LEU A 134 0.85 11.34 -16.65
N PHE A 135 2.05 11.74 -16.21
CA PHE A 135 2.35 11.83 -14.78
C PHE A 135 1.42 12.79 -14.05
N MET A 136 1.20 13.99 -14.59
CA MET A 136 0.29 14.94 -13.95
C MET A 136 -1.15 14.42 -13.90
N GLN A 137 -1.61 13.74 -14.96
CA GLN A 137 -2.91 13.07 -14.95
C GLN A 137 -2.99 11.99 -13.86
N TRP A 138 -1.93 11.20 -13.64
CA TRP A 138 -1.90 10.24 -12.54
C TRP A 138 -1.95 10.92 -11.17
N GLY A 139 -1.31 12.07 -11.02
CA GLY A 139 -1.38 12.89 -9.81
C GLY A 139 -2.80 13.38 -9.52
N GLU A 140 -3.51 13.88 -10.53
CA GLU A 140 -4.92 14.28 -10.42
C GLU A 140 -5.81 13.09 -10.05
N ASN A 141 -5.66 11.96 -10.76
CA ASN A 141 -6.41 10.73 -10.47
C ASN A 141 -6.16 10.22 -9.04
N ALA A 142 -4.91 10.25 -8.57
CA ALA A 142 -4.57 9.88 -7.19
C ALA A 142 -5.21 10.85 -6.18
N TYR A 143 -5.17 12.16 -6.45
CA TYR A 143 -5.79 13.16 -5.59
C TYR A 143 -7.31 12.97 -5.47
N GLU A 144 -8.00 12.64 -6.56
CA GLU A 144 -9.42 12.26 -6.51
C GLU A 144 -9.64 10.96 -5.73
N GLY A 145 -8.79 9.96 -5.96
CA GLY A 145 -8.81 8.68 -5.24
C GLY A 145 -8.64 8.85 -3.73
N TYR A 146 -7.83 9.82 -3.29
CA TYR A 146 -7.65 10.13 -1.86
C TYR A 146 -8.99 10.50 -1.21
N PHE A 147 -9.77 11.40 -1.80
CA PHE A 147 -11.04 11.82 -1.20
C PHE A 147 -12.08 10.71 -1.22
N TYR A 148 -12.15 9.95 -2.32
CA TYR A 148 -13.02 8.78 -2.41
C TYR A 148 -12.73 7.76 -1.29
N MET A 149 -11.46 7.42 -1.10
CA MET A 149 -11.04 6.48 -0.06
C MET A 149 -11.23 7.04 1.35
N LYS A 150 -10.97 8.34 1.54
CA LYS A 150 -11.19 9.03 2.83
C LYS A 150 -12.65 8.93 3.26
N GLU A 151 -13.57 9.20 2.33
CA GLU A 151 -15.02 9.07 2.56
C GLU A 151 -15.42 7.62 2.81
N MET A 152 -14.95 6.67 1.98
CA MET A 152 -15.21 5.24 2.16
C MET A 152 -14.80 4.74 3.54
N PHE A 153 -13.68 5.23 4.08
CA PHE A 153 -13.18 4.84 5.40
C PHE A 153 -13.86 5.57 6.57
N GLY A 154 -14.70 6.57 6.30
CA GLY A 154 -15.37 7.36 7.33
C GLY A 154 -14.44 8.30 8.09
N PHE A 155 -13.32 8.71 7.48
CA PHE A 155 -12.46 9.74 8.08
C PHE A 155 -13.01 11.13 7.79
N GLN A 156 -13.19 11.94 8.84
CA GLN A 156 -13.65 13.34 8.74
C GLN A 156 -12.52 14.29 8.32
#